data_AF-A0A957MCK4-F1
#
_entry.id   AF-A0A957MCK4-F1
#
_cell.length_a   1.000
_cell.length_b   1.000
_cell.length_c   1.000
_cell.angle_alpha   90.00
_cell.angle_beta   90.00
_cell.angle_gamma   90.00
#
_symmetry.space_group_name_H-M   'P 1'
#
loop_
_entity.id
_entity.type
_entity.pdbx_description
1 polymer ?
#
loop_
_entity_poly.entity_id
_entity_poly.type
_entity_poly.pdbx_seq_one_letter_code
_entity_poly.pdbx_strand_id
1 'polypeptide(L)'
;MIQGLTRYSYLVRLILLCALLFGVAACGGSDPAAAPAAAEAPAIDLAGVLPTPTPAPPVLVGEPQPGGTWTRALTQDPVLLNPILAADSASQAVTRMLFPALVRQDPVTGQFGAEGSMAERWEISPDGRTWTFYLRPGVTWSDGDPVDANDFKFTYDAIRTPAIDS
;
A
#
# COMPACT_ATOMS: atom_id res chain seq x y z
N MET A 1 28.38 -39.12 -26.60
CA MET A 1 27.32 -38.44 -25.83
C MET A 1 26.94 -37.08 -26.46
N ILE A 2 26.79 -37.01 -27.80
CA ILE A 2 26.50 -35.75 -28.54
C ILE A 2 25.32 -35.92 -29.52
N GLN A 3 24.82 -37.15 -29.74
CA GLN A 3 23.67 -37.41 -30.64
C GLN A 3 22.28 -37.25 -29.97
N GLY A 4 22.22 -37.02 -28.65
CA GLY A 4 20.96 -36.82 -27.92
C GLY A 4 20.43 -35.37 -27.96
N LEU A 5 21.33 -34.38 -28.00
CA LEU A 5 20.95 -32.97 -27.99
C LEU A 5 20.43 -32.47 -29.34
N THR A 6 20.90 -33.03 -30.46
CA THR A 6 20.40 -32.68 -31.80
C THR A 6 18.98 -33.20 -32.03
N ARG A 7 18.64 -34.42 -31.58
CA ARG A 7 17.27 -34.96 -31.65
C ARG A 7 16.28 -34.17 -30.78
N TYR A 8 16.70 -33.73 -29.59
CA TYR A 8 15.87 -32.89 -28.72
C TYR A 8 15.64 -31.49 -29.31
N SER A 9 16.67 -30.89 -29.92
CA SER A 9 16.55 -29.59 -30.60
C SER A 9 15.63 -29.64 -31.82
N TYR A 10 15.66 -30.74 -32.60
CA TYR A 10 14.73 -30.96 -33.70
C TYR A 10 13.29 -31.19 -33.22
N LEU A 11 13.08 -31.93 -32.13
CA LEU A 11 11.75 -32.16 -31.55
C LEU A 11 11.14 -30.87 -30.98
N VAL A 12 11.92 -30.05 -30.27
CA VAL A 12 11.46 -28.74 -29.75
C VAL A 12 11.15 -27.77 -30.89
N ARG A 13 11.97 -27.75 -31.96
CA ARG A 13 11.68 -26.95 -33.16
C ARG A 13 10.46 -27.45 -33.93
N LEU A 14 10.24 -28.77 -34.02
CA LEU A 14 9.04 -29.34 -34.64
C LEU A 14 7.78 -28.99 -33.85
N ILE A 15 7.84 -29.03 -32.51
CA ILE A 15 6.72 -28.65 -31.64
C ILE A 15 6.41 -27.14 -31.76
N LEU A 16 7.43 -26.28 -31.81
CA LEU A 16 7.24 -24.84 -32.02
C LEU A 16 6.74 -24.50 -33.43
N LEU A 17 7.14 -25.25 -34.46
CA LEU A 17 6.65 -25.08 -35.83
C LEU A 17 5.21 -25.58 -35.99
N CYS A 18 4.83 -26.66 -35.33
CA CYS A 18 3.44 -27.14 -35.28
C CYS A 18 2.52 -26.20 -34.48
N ALA A 19 3.02 -25.59 -33.39
CA ALA A 19 2.25 -24.62 -32.62
C ALA A 19 1.97 -23.31 -33.40
N LEU A 20 2.88 -22.89 -34.28
CA LEU A 20 2.64 -21.75 -35.16
C LEU A 20 1.70 -22.05 -36.34
N LEU A 21 1.64 -23.30 -36.80
CA LEU A 21 0.73 -23.72 -37.88
C LEU A 21 -0.72 -23.94 -37.42
N PHE A 22 -0.99 -24.02 -36.12
CA PHE A 22 -2.35 -24.02 -35.56
C PHE A 22 -2.87 -22.62 -35.16
N GLY A 23 -2.04 -21.56 -35.29
CA GLY A 23 -2.37 -20.21 -34.83
C GLY A 23 -2.97 -19.25 -35.87
N VAL A 24 -3.15 -19.65 -37.14
CA VAL A 24 -3.55 -18.73 -38.23
C VAL A 24 -4.78 -19.23 -39.00
N ALA A 25 -5.76 -19.82 -38.31
CA ALA A 25 -7.05 -20.19 -38.90
C ALA A 25 -8.24 -19.71 -38.07
N ALA A 26 -8.17 -18.48 -37.53
CA ALA A 26 -9.28 -17.88 -36.80
C ALA A 26 -9.37 -16.36 -37.05
N CYS A 27 -9.48 -15.97 -38.32
CA CYS A 27 -10.07 -14.70 -38.77
C CYS A 27 -10.42 -14.86 -40.26
N GLY A 28 -11.68 -15.21 -40.56
CA GLY A 28 -12.19 -15.31 -41.93
C GLY A 28 -13.65 -15.71 -41.90
N GLY A 29 -14.52 -14.76 -42.24
CA GLY A 29 -15.95 -14.77 -41.93
C GLY A 29 -16.80 -15.84 -42.60
N SER A 30 -17.94 -16.09 -41.94
CA SER A 30 -19.15 -16.66 -42.53
C SER A 30 -20.36 -15.99 -41.87
N ASP A 31 -21.38 -15.74 -42.71
CA ASP A 31 -22.69 -15.13 -42.45
C ASP A 31 -23.41 -15.63 -41.17
N PRO A 32 -24.41 -14.90 -40.65
CA PRO A 32 -25.08 -15.23 -39.39
C PRO A 32 -25.96 -16.47 -39.57
N ALA A 33 -25.36 -17.64 -39.41
CA ALA A 33 -26.07 -18.88 -39.20
C ALA A 33 -26.51 -18.94 -37.73
N ALA A 34 -27.82 -19.08 -37.54
CA ALA A 34 -28.56 -19.20 -36.30
C ALA A 34 -27.74 -19.72 -35.11
N ALA A 35 -27.69 -18.92 -34.04
CA ALA A 35 -27.19 -19.36 -32.73
C ALA A 35 -27.90 -20.66 -32.31
N PRO A 36 -27.16 -21.72 -31.93
CA PRO A 36 -27.79 -22.84 -31.26
C PRO A 36 -28.36 -22.32 -29.95
N ALA A 37 -29.62 -22.67 -29.68
CA ALA A 37 -30.31 -22.31 -28.45
C ALA A 37 -29.39 -22.62 -27.25
N ALA A 38 -29.10 -21.58 -26.47
CA ALA A 38 -28.38 -21.71 -25.22
C ALA A 38 -29.13 -22.73 -24.35
N ALA A 39 -28.49 -23.87 -24.11
CA ALA A 39 -28.93 -24.76 -23.05
C ALA A 39 -28.78 -23.97 -21.73
N GLU A 40 -29.92 -23.70 -21.12
CA GLU A 40 -30.04 -23.00 -19.85
C GLU A 40 -29.25 -23.77 -18.78
N ALA A 41 -28.13 -23.22 -18.34
CA ALA A 41 -27.42 -23.75 -17.17
C ALA A 41 -28.35 -23.59 -15.95
N PRO A 42 -28.47 -24.60 -15.06
CA PRO A 42 -29.36 -24.49 -13.91
C PRO A 42 -28.92 -23.30 -13.05
N ALA A 43 -29.85 -22.39 -12.79
CA ALA A 43 -29.65 -21.28 -11.87
C ALA A 43 -29.31 -21.83 -10.48
N ILE A 44 -28.07 -21.60 -10.03
CA ILE A 44 -27.71 -21.85 -8.64
C ILE A 44 -28.29 -20.68 -7.83
N ASP A 45 -29.24 -20.98 -6.96
CA ASP A 45 -29.81 -20.01 -6.02
C ASP A 45 -28.75 -19.63 -4.97
N LEU A 46 -28.07 -18.52 -5.21
CA LEU A 46 -27.06 -17.93 -4.30
C LEU A 46 -27.70 -17.08 -3.20
N ALA A 47 -29.04 -17.01 -3.10
CA ALA A 47 -29.73 -16.15 -2.13
C ALA A 47 -29.38 -16.45 -0.66
N GLY A 48 -28.80 -17.63 -0.37
CA GLY A 48 -28.29 -18.01 0.96
C GLY A 48 -26.77 -18.01 1.12
N VAL A 49 -26.00 -17.77 0.06
CA VAL A 49 -24.51 -17.81 0.08
C VAL A 49 -23.91 -16.40 0.14
N LEU A 50 -24.66 -15.38 -0.28
CA LEU A 50 -24.19 -14.00 -0.20
C LEU A 50 -24.20 -13.54 1.27
N PRO A 51 -23.07 -13.02 1.80
CA PRO A 51 -23.08 -12.38 3.11
C PRO A 51 -24.10 -11.25 3.08
N THR A 52 -24.91 -11.16 4.13
CA THR A 52 -25.84 -10.04 4.32
C THR A 52 -25.03 -8.75 4.16
N PRO A 53 -25.49 -7.75 3.39
CA PRO A 53 -24.76 -6.49 3.25
C PRO A 53 -24.48 -5.97 4.65
N THR A 54 -23.20 -5.89 5.00
CA THR A 54 -22.77 -5.34 6.28
C THR A 54 -23.36 -3.94 6.35
N PRO A 55 -24.20 -3.61 7.35
CA PRO A 55 -24.77 -2.28 7.45
C PRO A 55 -23.62 -1.26 7.41
N ALA A 56 -23.81 -0.22 6.60
CA ALA A 56 -22.83 0.85 6.50
C ALA A 56 -22.47 1.33 7.91
N PRO A 57 -21.17 1.54 8.23
CA PRO A 57 -20.78 1.98 9.55
C PRO A 57 -21.58 3.23 9.91
N PRO A 58 -22.10 3.33 11.15
CA PRO A 58 -22.86 4.51 11.55
C PRO A 58 -22.02 5.74 11.29
N VAL A 59 -22.54 6.66 10.48
CA VAL A 59 -21.97 8.00 10.38
C VAL A 59 -22.12 8.60 11.77
N LEU A 60 -21.01 8.95 12.41
CA LEU A 60 -21.04 9.62 13.71
C LEU A 60 -21.66 11.01 13.49
N VAL A 61 -22.94 11.15 13.84
CA VAL A 61 -23.67 12.43 13.77
C VAL A 61 -23.68 13.03 15.17
N GLY A 62 -22.98 14.15 15.35
CA GLY A 62 -22.92 14.89 16.62
C GLY A 62 -21.72 15.84 16.70
N GLU A 63 -21.77 16.79 17.63
CA GLU A 63 -20.64 17.68 17.92
C GLU A 63 -19.50 16.91 18.61
N PRO A 64 -18.22 17.18 18.27
CA PRO A 64 -17.07 16.57 18.93
C PRO A 64 -17.12 16.77 20.45
N GLN A 65 -17.02 15.68 21.21
CA GLN A 65 -17.00 15.73 22.67
C GLN A 65 -15.55 15.72 23.18
N PRO A 66 -15.16 16.66 24.06
CA PRO A 66 -13.83 16.63 24.68
C PRO A 66 -13.65 15.42 25.61
N GLY A 67 -12.48 14.80 25.53
CA GLY A 67 -12.12 13.68 26.40
C GLY A 67 -12.79 12.35 26.01
N GLY A 68 -12.51 11.33 26.81
CA GLY A 68 -12.98 9.95 26.59
C GLY A 68 -11.84 8.95 26.49
N THR A 69 -12.22 7.67 26.39
CA THR A 69 -11.28 6.57 26.18
C THR A 69 -11.55 5.95 24.83
N TRP A 70 -10.54 5.95 23.98
CA TRP A 70 -10.56 5.22 22.72
C TRP A 70 -9.79 3.91 22.88
N THR A 71 -10.47 2.79 22.61
CA THR A 71 -9.88 1.46 22.70
C THR A 71 -9.72 0.89 21.30
N ARG A 72 -8.49 0.47 20.95
CA ARG A 72 -8.19 -0.21 19.69
C ARG A 72 -7.52 -1.55 19.94
N ALA A 73 -8.04 -2.60 19.30
CA ALA A 73 -7.40 -3.89 19.27
C ALA A 73 -6.20 -3.87 18.30
N LEU A 74 -5.10 -4.50 18.72
CA LEU A 74 -3.93 -4.77 17.87
C LEU A 74 -3.93 -6.25 17.48
N THR A 75 -3.29 -6.57 16.36
CA THR A 75 -3.20 -7.95 15.85
C THR A 75 -2.23 -8.82 16.65
N GLN A 76 -1.29 -8.19 17.35
CA GLN A 76 -0.27 -8.78 18.22
C GLN A 76 0.23 -7.71 19.19
N ASP A 77 1.05 -8.10 20.16
CA ASP A 77 1.71 -7.15 21.05
C ASP A 77 2.83 -6.40 20.33
N PRO A 78 3.01 -5.09 20.59
CA PRO A 78 4.14 -4.34 20.06
C PRO A 78 5.43 -4.81 20.72
N VAL A 79 6.48 -5.02 19.93
CA VAL A 79 7.78 -5.53 20.40
C VAL A 79 8.82 -4.41 20.50
N LEU A 80 8.71 -3.38 19.66
CA LEU A 80 9.66 -2.26 19.60
C LEU A 80 8.93 -0.91 19.59
N LEU A 81 9.40 0.03 20.41
CA LEU A 81 8.89 1.40 20.43
C LEU A 81 9.85 2.40 19.76
N ASN A 82 10.88 1.92 19.08
CA ASN A 82 11.73 2.76 18.25
C ASN A 82 11.14 2.83 16.84
N PRO A 83 10.72 4.00 16.33
CA PRO A 83 10.08 4.14 15.02
C PRO A 83 11.01 3.81 13.85
N ILE A 84 12.32 3.84 14.03
CA ILE A 84 13.30 3.49 13.00
C ILE A 84 13.40 1.96 12.85
N LEU A 85 13.25 1.21 13.94
CA LEU A 85 13.46 -0.25 13.98
C LEU A 85 12.15 -1.05 13.92
N ALA A 86 11.00 -0.43 14.19
CA ALA A 86 9.71 -1.09 14.21
C ALA A 86 9.29 -1.58 12.82
N ALA A 87 9.40 -2.88 12.56
CA ALA A 87 9.01 -3.50 11.29
C ALA A 87 7.60 -4.16 11.33
N ASP A 88 7.10 -4.55 12.49
CA ASP A 88 5.79 -5.19 12.61
C ASP A 88 4.63 -4.18 12.71
N SER A 89 3.42 -4.66 12.41
CA SER A 89 2.22 -3.81 12.33
C SER A 89 1.75 -3.23 13.68
N ALA A 90 1.96 -3.95 14.80
CA ALA A 90 1.50 -3.50 16.10
C ALA A 90 2.44 -2.42 16.66
N SER A 91 3.76 -2.65 16.57
CA SER A 91 4.77 -1.66 16.92
C SER A 91 4.59 -0.38 16.10
N GLN A 92 4.44 -0.48 14.78
CA GLN A 92 4.19 0.69 13.92
C GLN A 92 2.90 1.43 14.27
N ALA A 93 1.85 0.71 14.68
CA ALA A 93 0.60 1.34 15.08
C ALA A 93 0.77 2.19 16.35
N VAL A 94 1.54 1.71 17.32
CA VAL A 94 1.81 2.44 18.56
C VAL A 94 2.79 3.58 18.31
N THR A 95 3.90 3.35 17.59
CA THR A 95 4.90 4.40 17.34
C THR A 95 4.34 5.57 16.54
N ARG A 96 3.42 5.34 15.60
CA ARG A 96 2.71 6.43 14.87
C ARG A 96 1.81 7.30 15.76
N MET A 97 1.45 6.84 16.95
CA MET A 97 0.72 7.63 17.94
C MET A 97 1.65 8.45 18.83
N LEU A 98 2.89 7.99 19.02
CA LEU A 98 3.88 8.61 19.90
C LEU A 98 4.74 9.65 19.18
N PHE A 99 5.14 9.35 17.94
CA PHE A 99 6.09 10.17 17.18
C PHE A 99 5.39 10.89 16.04
N PRO A 100 5.60 12.22 15.91
CA PRO A 100 5.01 12.98 14.82
C PRO A 100 5.74 12.70 13.50
N ALA A 101 5.04 12.92 12.38
CA ALA A 101 5.62 12.83 11.05
C ALA A 101 6.04 14.23 10.55
N LEU A 102 7.12 14.31 9.78
CA LEU A 102 7.51 15.55 9.11
C LEU A 102 6.38 16.06 8.19
N VAL A 103 5.82 15.15 7.39
CA VAL A 103 4.64 15.38 6.56
C VAL A 103 3.68 14.21 6.74
N ARG A 104 2.40 14.52 6.96
CA ARG A 104 1.32 13.54 7.07
C ARG A 104 0.30 13.76 5.96
N GLN A 105 -0.29 12.66 5.51
CA GLN A 105 -1.45 12.68 4.63
C GLN A 105 -2.74 12.74 5.46
N ASP A 106 -3.64 13.63 5.08
CA ASP A 106 -5.00 13.68 5.60
C ASP A 106 -5.74 12.38 5.21
N PRO A 107 -6.28 11.62 6.18
CA PRO A 107 -6.97 10.36 5.87
C PRO A 107 -8.34 10.55 5.20
N VAL A 108 -8.92 11.75 5.26
CA VAL A 108 -10.21 12.10 4.67
C VAL A 108 -10.01 12.73 3.29
N THR A 109 -9.15 13.74 3.18
CA THR A 109 -8.95 14.49 1.93
C THR A 109 -7.83 13.93 1.06
N GLY A 110 -6.94 13.12 1.62
CA GLY A 110 -5.76 12.60 0.93
C GLY A 110 -4.64 13.63 0.71
N GLN A 111 -4.79 14.87 1.20
CA GLN A 111 -3.81 15.93 1.01
C GLN A 111 -2.61 15.79 1.97
N PHE A 112 -1.41 16.14 1.51
CA PHE A 112 -0.22 16.17 2.35
C PHE A 112 -0.09 17.51 3.09
N GLY A 113 0.52 17.49 4.28
CA GLY A 113 0.70 18.69 5.11
C GLY A 113 -0.47 18.96 6.07
N ALA A 114 -1.31 17.95 6.28
CA ALA A 114 -2.49 18.00 7.15
C ALA A 114 -2.13 18.26 8.62
N GLU A 115 -3.15 18.47 9.44
CA GLU A 115 -3.04 18.54 10.90
C GLU A 115 -2.26 17.35 11.46
N GLY A 116 -1.31 17.63 12.37
CA GLY A 116 -0.37 16.65 12.89
C GLY A 116 0.94 16.48 12.09
N SER A 117 1.11 17.16 10.95
CA SER A 117 2.42 17.30 10.29
C SER A 117 3.29 18.33 11.02
N MET A 118 4.59 18.04 11.15
CA MET A 118 5.54 18.99 11.73
C MET A 118 5.92 20.12 10.78
N ALA A 119 5.97 19.86 9.47
CA ALA A 119 6.11 20.90 8.46
C ALA A 119 4.76 21.57 8.17
N GLU A 120 4.75 22.89 8.12
CA GLU A 120 3.59 23.68 7.66
C GLU A 120 3.59 23.89 6.14
N ARG A 121 4.77 23.91 5.52
CA ARG A 121 4.96 24.02 4.08
C ARG A 121 6.34 23.51 3.67
N TRP A 122 6.53 23.28 2.38
CA TRP A 122 7.83 22.94 1.81
C TRP A 122 7.97 23.50 0.39
N GLU A 123 9.22 23.65 -0.03
CA GLU A 123 9.61 24.08 -1.36
C GLU A 123 10.50 23.01 -1.99
N ILE A 124 10.34 22.81 -3.30
CA ILE A 124 11.13 21.85 -4.07
C ILE A 124 11.92 22.67 -5.10
N SER A 125 13.23 22.42 -5.18
CA SER A 125 14.09 23.08 -6.17
C SER A 125 13.67 22.70 -7.61
N PRO A 126 14.01 23.53 -8.62
CA PRO A 126 13.65 23.26 -10.01
C PRO A 126 14.15 21.91 -10.56
N ASP A 127 15.25 21.38 -10.02
CA ASP A 127 15.81 20.08 -10.39
C ASP A 127 15.23 18.90 -9.59
N GLY A 128 14.33 19.17 -8.62
CA GLY A 128 13.69 18.17 -7.78
C GLY A 128 14.59 17.54 -6.70
N ARG A 129 15.82 18.01 -6.53
CA ARG A 129 16.84 17.37 -5.67
C ARG A 129 16.98 17.99 -4.30
N THR A 130 16.48 19.20 -4.10
CA THR A 130 16.52 19.91 -2.82
C THR A 130 15.09 20.17 -2.35
N TRP A 131 14.80 19.72 -1.14
CA TRP A 131 13.52 19.94 -0.47
C TRP A 131 13.78 20.76 0.79
N THR A 132 13.10 21.90 0.90
CA THR A 132 13.20 22.79 2.07
C THR A 132 11.89 22.73 2.83
N PHE A 133 11.93 22.23 4.06
CA PHE A 133 10.76 22.14 4.94
C PHE A 133 10.76 23.28 5.95
N TYR A 134 9.59 23.88 6.18
CA TYR A 134 9.40 24.91 7.18
C TYR A 134 8.57 24.33 8.32
N LEU A 135 9.17 24.25 9.51
CA LEU A 135 8.57 23.62 10.69
C LEU A 135 7.57 24.56 11.37
N ARG A 136 6.52 23.98 11.96
CA ARG A 136 5.56 24.71 12.79
C ARG A 136 6.24 25.27 14.04
N PRO A 137 6.03 26.55 14.39
CA PRO A 137 6.60 27.12 15.60
C PRO A 137 5.88 26.63 16.85
N GLY A 138 6.59 26.63 17.98
CA GLY A 138 6.01 26.39 19.30
C GLY A 138 5.64 24.93 19.59
N VAL A 139 6.10 23.98 18.78
CA VAL A 139 5.95 22.55 19.07
C VAL A 139 7.04 22.12 20.05
N THR A 140 6.65 21.36 21.06
CA THR A 140 7.57 20.79 22.06
C THR A 140 7.39 19.28 22.14
N TRP A 141 8.48 18.59 22.48
CA TRP A 141 8.43 17.21 22.94
C TRP A 141 7.67 17.11 24.27
N SER A 142 7.34 15.88 24.67
CA SER A 142 6.58 15.63 25.90
C SER A 142 7.32 16.01 27.19
N ASP A 143 8.65 16.15 27.12
CA ASP A 143 9.51 16.65 28.21
C ASP A 143 9.63 18.18 28.23
N GLY A 144 9.09 18.86 27.21
CA GLY A 144 9.07 20.31 27.08
C GLY A 144 10.18 20.89 26.19
N ASP A 145 11.11 20.07 25.70
CA ASP A 145 12.15 20.56 24.78
C ASP A 145 11.53 20.97 23.44
N PRO A 146 11.96 22.10 22.83
CA PRO A 146 11.43 22.53 21.55
C PRO A 146 11.82 21.55 20.44
N VAL A 147 10.87 21.26 19.55
CA VAL A 147 11.15 20.46 18.34
C VAL A 147 11.79 21.38 17.29
N ASP A 148 12.95 20.99 16.76
CA ASP A 148 13.64 21.78 15.73
C ASP A 148 14.20 20.92 14.57
N ALA A 149 14.89 21.57 13.62
CA ALA A 149 15.44 20.90 12.45
C ALA A 149 16.57 19.89 12.79
N ASN A 150 17.22 20.02 13.93
CA ASN A 150 18.28 19.12 14.39
C ASN A 150 17.71 17.75 14.78
N ASP A 151 16.48 17.68 15.31
CA ASP A 151 15.82 16.41 15.64
C ASP A 151 15.60 15.54 14.39
N PHE A 152 15.15 16.19 13.30
CA PHE A 152 14.99 15.53 12.00
C PHE A 152 16.34 15.14 11.42
N LYS A 153 17.32 16.04 11.47
CA LYS A 153 18.68 15.74 11.01
C LYS A 153 19.27 14.54 11.75
N PHE A 154 19.17 14.50 13.08
CA PHE A 154 19.60 13.39 13.91
C PHE A 154 18.95 12.09 13.46
N THR A 155 17.63 12.10 13.25
CA THR A 155 16.89 10.92 12.79
C THR A 155 17.39 10.42 11.43
N TYR A 156 17.59 11.32 10.46
CA TYR A 156 18.11 10.95 9.14
C TYR A 156 19.56 10.45 9.18
N ASP A 157 20.39 11.02 10.05
CA ASP A 157 21.77 10.58 10.24
C ASP A 157 21.83 9.20 10.92
N ALA A 158 20.95 8.96 11.89
CA ALA A 158 20.80 7.66 12.54
C ALA A 158 20.46 6.58 11.51
N ILE A 159 19.44 6.81 10.67
CA ILE A 159 19.02 5.88 9.60
C ILE A 159 20.17 5.54 8.63
N ARG A 160 21.09 6.48 8.38
CA ARG A 160 22.23 6.27 7.48
C ARG A 160 23.38 5.49 8.12
N THR A 161 23.33 5.23 9.42
CA THR A 161 24.43 4.56 10.12
C THR A 161 24.30 3.04 9.93
N PRO A 162 25.39 2.31 9.59
CA PRO A 162 25.36 0.86 9.40
C PRO A 162 24.89 0.07 10.63
N ALA A 163 24.96 0.68 11.82
CA ALA A 163 24.47 0.08 13.06
C ALA A 163 22.94 -0.11 13.10
N ILE A 164 22.20 0.47 12.15
CA ILE A 164 20.74 0.32 11.99
C ILE A 164 20.40 -0.79 10.96
N ASP A 165 21.38 -1.54 10.44
CA ASP A 165 21.09 -2.74 9.64
C ASP A 165 20.57 -3.89 10.52
N SER A 166 19.41 -4.42 10.12
CA SER A 166 18.71 -5.58 10.68
C SER A 166 19.38 -6.91 10.33
#